data_AF-A0A2E2HMY9-F1
#
_entry.id   AF-A0A2E2HMY9-F1
#
_cell.length_a   1.000
_cell.length_b   1.000
_cell.length_c   1.000
_cell.angle_alpha   90.00
_cell.angle_beta   90.00
_cell.angle_gamma   90.00
#
_symmetry.space_group_name_H-M   'P 1'
#
loop_
_entity.id
_entity.type
_entity.pdbx_description
1 polymer ?
#
loop_
_entity_poly.entity_id
_entity_poly.type
_entity_poly.pdbx_seq_one_letter_code
_entity_poly.pdbx_strand_id
1 'polypeptide(L)'
;MWSSAFFSGLSDNIPLAAVLAKVLAGFQSEILNPEFAWFANYGHMLWWALIFGAGLGGNFTPISSTSTVVAIGILKKESHNITFIQYVKIGAIVVVVQLALATGYLFGAEKMGLIKKLDPDKAKIEQTTKH
;
A
#
# COMPACT_ATOMS: atom_id res chain seq x y z
N MET A 1 -3.75 -2.32 -4.56
CA MET A 1 -4.10 -1.16 -3.73
C MET A 1 -5.38 -1.38 -2.95
N TRP A 2 -6.54 -1.48 -3.59
CA TRP A 2 -7.81 -1.66 -2.87
C TRP A 2 -7.89 -2.99 -2.11
N SER A 3 -7.51 -4.11 -2.75
CA SER A 3 -7.48 -5.41 -2.07
C SER A 3 -6.45 -5.45 -0.94
N SER A 4 -5.25 -4.90 -1.16
CA SER A 4 -4.22 -4.81 -0.10
C SER A 4 -4.64 -3.91 1.05
N ALA A 5 -5.38 -2.84 0.78
CA ALA A 5 -5.95 -1.98 1.81
C ALA A 5 -7.03 -2.67 2.64
N PHE A 6 -7.89 -3.46 1.99
CA PHE A 6 -8.90 -4.25 2.68
C PHE A 6 -8.26 -5.29 3.62
N PHE A 7 -7.28 -6.06 3.13
CA PHE A 7 -6.60 -7.06 3.96
C PHE A 7 -5.75 -6.45 5.08
N SER A 8 -5.08 -5.32 4.83
CA SER A 8 -4.35 -4.57 5.86
C SER A 8 -5.27 -3.86 6.85
N GLY A 9 -6.51 -3.58 6.46
CA GLY A 9 -7.50 -3.05 7.39
C GLY A 9 -7.94 -4.04 8.46
N LEU A 10 -7.78 -5.34 8.17
CA LEU A 10 -8.14 -6.44 9.07
C LEU A 10 -6.94 -6.99 9.86
N SER A 11 -5.72 -6.67 9.44
CA SER A 11 -4.48 -7.29 9.92
C SER A 11 -3.45 -6.23 10.27
N ASP A 12 -2.55 -6.51 11.22
CA ASP A 12 -1.42 -5.62 11.51
C ASP A 12 -0.52 -5.44 10.27
N ASN A 13 0.25 -4.35 10.20
CA ASN A 13 1.16 -4.04 9.09
C ASN A 13 2.35 -5.03 9.01
N ILE A 14 2.62 -5.77 10.09
CA ILE A 14 3.71 -6.75 10.21
C ILE A 14 3.52 -7.95 9.24
N PRO A 15 2.37 -8.67 9.25
CA PRO A 15 2.07 -9.68 8.24
C PRO A 15 2.23 -9.17 6.80
N LEU A 16 1.81 -7.94 6.53
CA LEU A 16 1.90 -7.39 5.19
C LEU A 16 3.36 -7.13 4.77
N ALA A 17 4.19 -6.59 5.66
CA ALA A 17 5.62 -6.44 5.41
C ALA A 17 6.29 -7.81 5.13
N ALA A 18 5.89 -8.86 5.86
CA ALA A 18 6.37 -10.22 5.63
C ALA A 18 5.91 -10.79 4.28
N VAL A 19 4.66 -10.54 3.87
CA VAL A 19 4.16 -10.93 2.54
C VAL A 19 4.91 -10.19 1.44
N LEU A 20 5.15 -8.88 1.59
CA LEU A 20 5.96 -8.08 0.65
C LEU A 20 7.38 -8.64 0.49
N ALA A 21 8.03 -9.01 1.59
CA ALA A 21 9.36 -9.62 1.54
C ALA A 21 9.36 -10.96 0.78
N LYS A 22 8.36 -11.82 1.04
CA LYS A 22 8.23 -13.12 0.35
C LYS A 22 7.91 -12.96 -1.13
N VAL A 23 7.05 -12.03 -1.48
CA VAL A 23 6.69 -11.71 -2.87
C VAL A 23 7.92 -11.24 -3.63
N LEU A 24 8.72 -10.35 -3.04
CA LEU A 24 9.95 -9.84 -3.66
C LEU A 24 10.98 -10.96 -3.89
N ALA A 25 11.18 -11.84 -2.91
CA ALA A 25 12.07 -12.99 -3.04
C ALA A 25 11.60 -13.97 -4.13
N GLY A 26 10.29 -14.25 -4.20
CA GLY A 26 9.72 -15.15 -5.21
C GLY A 26 9.81 -14.60 -6.64
N PHE A 27 9.66 -13.28 -6.82
CA PHE A 27 9.85 -12.68 -8.14
C PHE A 27 11.32 -12.57 -8.55
N GLN A 28 12.23 -12.42 -7.60
CA GLN A 28 13.67 -12.38 -7.88
C GLN A 28 14.19 -13.74 -8.39
N SER A 29 13.62 -14.86 -7.92
CA SER A 29 13.90 -16.19 -8.45
C SER A 29 13.27 -16.47 -9.82
N GLU A 30 12.20 -15.76 -10.18
CA GLU A 30 11.41 -15.99 -11.40
C GLU A 30 11.67 -14.94 -12.50
N ILE A 31 12.57 -13.98 -12.27
CA ILE A 31 12.87 -12.88 -13.22
C ILE A 31 13.39 -13.38 -14.58
N LEU A 32 13.97 -14.59 -14.63
CA LEU A 32 14.47 -15.22 -15.85
C LEU A 32 13.38 -15.97 -16.64
N ASN A 33 12.19 -16.17 -16.06
CA ASN A 33 11.09 -16.85 -16.73
C ASN A 33 10.36 -15.91 -17.70
N PRO A 34 10.17 -16.29 -18.99
CA PRO A 34 9.51 -15.43 -19.98
C PRO A 34 8.09 -15.02 -19.59
N GLU A 35 7.37 -15.86 -18.86
CA GLU A 35 6.02 -15.58 -18.35
C GLU A 35 5.98 -14.49 -17.28
N PHE A 36 7.11 -14.21 -16.60
CA PHE A 36 7.22 -13.19 -15.54
C PHE A 36 7.95 -11.92 -16.01
N ALA A 37 8.26 -11.80 -17.30
CA ALA A 37 8.87 -10.59 -17.87
C ALA A 37 8.02 -9.32 -17.66
N TRP A 38 6.70 -9.46 -17.48
CA TRP A 38 5.82 -8.35 -17.10
C TRP A 38 6.14 -7.80 -15.71
N PHE A 39 6.61 -8.64 -14.77
CA PHE A 39 6.94 -8.19 -13.42
C PHE A 39 8.17 -7.28 -13.41
N ALA A 40 9.15 -7.52 -14.29
CA ALA A 40 10.28 -6.60 -14.46
C ALA A 40 9.83 -5.19 -14.92
N ASN A 41 8.76 -5.11 -15.72
CA ASN A 41 8.25 -3.85 -16.25
C ASN A 41 7.24 -3.15 -15.30
N TYR A 42 6.36 -3.90 -14.64
CA TYR A 42 5.25 -3.35 -13.84
C TYR A 42 5.32 -3.64 -12.34
N GLY A 43 6.29 -4.45 -11.90
CA GLY A 43 6.45 -4.86 -10.49
C GLY A 43 6.69 -3.70 -9.54
N HIS A 44 7.39 -2.64 -10.00
CA HIS A 44 7.59 -1.42 -9.23
C HIS A 44 6.26 -0.69 -8.92
N MET A 45 5.30 -0.70 -9.84
CA MET A 45 4.00 -0.06 -9.67
C MET A 45 3.11 -0.88 -8.73
N LEU A 46 3.16 -2.21 -8.84
CA LEU A 46 2.52 -3.14 -7.91
C LEU A 46 3.06 -3.00 -6.49
N TRP A 47 4.38 -2.82 -6.33
CA TRP A 47 5.04 -2.58 -5.04
C TRP A 47 4.50 -1.32 -4.36
N TRP A 48 4.45 -0.20 -5.08
CA TRP A 48 3.88 1.04 -4.54
C TRP A 48 2.38 0.90 -4.26
N ALA A 49 1.62 0.25 -5.13
CA ALA A 49 0.20 -0.01 -4.92
C ALA A 49 -0.08 -0.89 -3.70
N LEU A 50 0.84 -1.80 -3.35
CA LEU A 50 0.78 -2.62 -2.14
C LEU A 50 1.12 -1.80 -0.89
N ILE A 51 2.22 -1.04 -0.89
CA ILE A 51 2.62 -0.17 0.22
C ILE A 51 1.54 0.87 0.52
N PHE A 52 1.05 1.59 -0.50
CA PHE A 52 0.00 2.58 -0.32
C PHE A 52 -1.31 1.94 0.13
N GLY A 53 -1.68 0.81 -0.48
CA GLY A 53 -2.88 0.09 -0.07
C GLY A 53 -2.81 -0.28 1.41
N ALA A 54 -1.71 -0.88 1.84
CA ALA A 54 -1.61 -1.36 3.20
C ALA A 54 -1.38 -0.26 4.25
N GLY A 55 -0.48 0.68 3.97
CA GLY A 55 -0.19 1.79 4.87
C GLY A 55 -1.41 2.69 5.11
N LEU A 56 -2.28 2.85 4.10
CA LEU A 56 -3.53 3.60 4.24
C LEU A 56 -4.67 2.71 4.78
N GLY A 57 -4.71 1.44 4.38
CA GLY A 57 -5.73 0.48 4.78
C GLY A 57 -5.74 0.14 6.27
N GLY A 58 -4.58 0.19 6.93
CA GLY A 58 -4.44 -0.08 8.36
C GLY A 58 -5.23 0.83 9.31
N ASN A 59 -5.93 1.86 8.82
CA ASN A 59 -6.84 2.69 9.65
C ASN A 59 -8.29 2.18 9.67
N PHE A 60 -8.59 1.08 8.97
CA PHE A 60 -9.95 0.56 8.80
C PHE A 60 -10.58 0.00 10.07
N THR A 61 -9.80 -0.72 10.88
CA THR A 61 -10.26 -1.26 12.17
C THR A 61 -9.46 -0.65 13.32
N PRO A 62 -10.02 -0.67 14.55
CA PRO A 62 -9.25 -0.25 15.71
C PRO A 62 -8.20 -1.29 16.13
N ILE A 63 -8.27 -2.53 15.63
CA ILE A 63 -7.40 -3.65 16.03
C ILE A 63 -6.07 -3.63 15.28
N SER A 64 -6.04 -3.06 14.07
CA SER A 64 -4.85 -2.97 13.22
C SER A 64 -3.75 -2.07 13.78
N SER A 65 -4.04 -1.21 14.77
CA SER A 65 -3.03 -0.42 15.47
C SER A 65 -3.22 -0.48 16.98
N THR A 66 -2.20 -0.97 17.68
CA THR A 66 -2.18 -1.03 19.15
C THR A 66 -2.38 0.34 19.80
N SER A 67 -1.89 1.41 19.17
CA SER A 67 -2.11 2.79 19.63
C SER A 67 -3.58 3.21 19.64
N THR A 68 -4.35 2.76 18.65
CA THR A 68 -5.78 3.05 18.52
C THR A 68 -6.59 2.29 19.57
N VAL A 69 -6.25 1.03 19.82
CA VAL A 69 -6.85 0.23 20.91
C VAL A 69 -6.63 0.91 22.26
N VAL A 70 -5.41 1.39 22.52
CA VAL A 70 -5.08 2.10 23.76
C VAL A 70 -5.86 3.41 23.89
N ALA A 71 -5.96 4.20 22.81
CA ALA A 71 -6.74 5.44 22.80
C ALA A 71 -8.23 5.22 23.10
N ILE A 72 -8.84 4.20 22.50
CA ILE A 72 -10.24 3.80 22.79
C ILE A 72 -10.37 3.33 24.25
N GLY A 73 -9.37 2.61 24.76
CA GLY A 73 -9.30 2.21 26.16
C GLY A 73 -9.25 3.38 27.14
N ILE A 74 -8.53 4.45 26.80
CA ILE A 74 -8.47 5.70 27.57
C ILE A 74 -9.82 6.43 27.52
N LEU A 75 -10.42 6.58 26.33
CA LEU A 75 -11.73 7.21 26.17
C LEU A 75 -12.82 6.49 26.96
N LYS A 76 -12.75 5.16 27.05
CA LYS A 76 -13.64 4.35 27.86
C LYS A 76 -13.53 4.65 29.36
N LYS A 77 -12.34 5.02 29.85
CA LYS A 77 -12.13 5.45 31.25
C LYS A 77 -12.72 6.84 31.53
N GLU A 78 -12.74 7.72 30.53
CA GLU A 78 -13.35 9.05 30.57
C GLU A 78 -14.88 9.03 30.33
N SER A 79 -15.54 7.87 30.49
CA SER A 79 -16.98 7.66 30.22
C SER A 79 -17.42 7.85 28.75
N HIS A 80 -16.49 8.00 27.80
CA HIS A 80 -16.77 8.00 26.36
C HIS A 80 -16.67 6.58 25.79
N ASN A 81 -17.80 5.89 25.69
CA ASN A 81 -17.86 4.56 25.09
C ASN A 81 -17.94 4.62 23.57
N ILE A 82 -16.81 4.42 22.88
CA ILE A 82 -16.79 4.16 21.44
C ILE A 82 -16.90 2.66 21.19
N THR A 83 -17.93 2.25 20.45
CA THR A 83 -18.10 0.86 20.03
C THR A 83 -17.20 0.52 18.84
N PHE A 84 -16.79 -0.74 18.72
CA PHE A 84 -16.01 -1.23 17.58
C PHE A 84 -16.65 -0.86 16.23
N ILE A 85 -17.97 -1.05 16.11
CA ILE A 85 -18.74 -0.73 14.89
C ILE A 85 -18.70 0.78 14.58
N GLN A 86 -18.79 1.65 15.58
CA GLN A 86 -18.70 3.10 15.36
C GLN A 86 -17.34 3.50 14.83
N TYR A 87 -16.26 2.93 15.38
CA TYR A 87 -14.91 3.16 14.87
C TYR A 87 -14.78 2.67 13.43
N VAL A 88 -15.21 1.43 13.14
CA VAL A 88 -15.11 0.85 11.80
C VAL A 88 -15.92 1.65 10.77
N LYS A 89 -17.10 2.19 11.12
CA LYS A 89 -17.84 3.08 10.22
C LYS A 89 -17.06 4.33 9.83
N ILE A 90 -16.43 4.98 10.81
CA ILE A 90 -15.65 6.20 10.56
C ILE A 90 -14.35 5.85 9.81
N GLY A 91 -13.64 4.82 10.27
CA GLY A 91 -12.42 4.30 9.65
C GLY A 91 -12.63 3.86 8.20
N ALA A 92 -13.75 3.18 7.90
CA ALA A 92 -14.11 2.80 6.54
C ALA A 92 -14.28 4.00 5.61
N ILE A 93 -14.97 5.06 6.06
CA ILE A 93 -15.14 6.29 5.27
C ILE A 93 -13.78 6.95 5.03
N VAL A 94 -12.95 7.06 6.07
CA VAL A 94 -11.61 7.65 5.97
C VAL A 94 -10.73 6.88 4.99
N VAL A 95 -10.67 5.55 5.11
CA VAL A 95 -9.88 4.69 4.21
C VAL A 95 -10.37 4.79 2.77
N VAL A 96 -11.68 4.82 2.53
CA VAL A 96 -12.24 4.98 1.18
C VAL A 96 -11.87 6.33 0.58
N VAL A 97 -11.97 7.42 1.35
CA VAL A 97 -11.56 8.77 0.90
C VAL A 97 -10.06 8.81 0.61
N GLN A 98 -9.23 8.23 1.48
CA GLN A 98 -7.78 8.15 1.29
C GLN A 98 -7.40 7.36 0.04
N LEU A 99 -8.03 6.20 -0.19
CA LEU A 99 -7.79 5.38 -1.38
C LEU A 99 -8.31 6.05 -2.65
N ALA A 100 -9.43 6.77 -2.58
CA ALA A 100 -9.95 7.56 -3.69
C ALA A 100 -9.01 8.71 -4.04
N LEU A 101 -8.49 9.43 -3.04
CA LEU A 101 -7.47 10.47 -3.23
C LEU A 101 -6.16 9.91 -3.77
N ALA A 102 -5.70 8.76 -3.28
CA ALA A 102 -4.50 8.09 -3.79
C ALA A 102 -4.69 7.61 -5.25
N THR A 103 -5.86 7.06 -5.57
CA THR A 103 -6.22 6.67 -6.94
C THR A 103 -6.27 7.90 -7.86
N GLY A 104 -6.90 8.99 -7.39
CA GLY A 104 -6.95 10.26 -8.12
C GLY A 104 -5.58 10.91 -8.29
N TYR A 105 -4.70 10.81 -7.29
CA TYR A 105 -3.31 11.26 -7.39
C TYR A 105 -2.54 10.44 -8.42
N LEU A 106 -2.62 9.10 -8.38
CA LEU A 106 -1.97 8.26 -9.38
C LEU A 106 -2.45 8.57 -10.80
N PHE A 107 -3.77 8.63 -10.99
CA PHE A 107 -4.37 8.86 -12.30
C PHE A 107 -4.16 10.30 -12.79
N GLY A 108 -4.22 11.28 -11.89
CA GLY A 108 -3.97 12.69 -12.18
C GLY A 108 -2.50 12.99 -12.46
N ALA A 109 -1.59 12.38 -11.69
CA ALA A 109 -0.14 12.52 -11.90
C ALA A 109 0.32 11.84 -13.20
N GLU A 110 -0.33 10.75 -13.61
CA GLU A 110 -0.14 10.12 -14.92
C GLU A 110 -0.62 11.04 -16.06
N LYS A 111 -1.79 11.68 -15.88
CA LYS A 111 -2.40 12.56 -16.91
C LYS A 111 -1.74 13.94 -17.03
N MET A 112 -1.11 14.44 -15.96
CA MET A 112 -0.42 15.73 -15.89
C MET A 112 1.09 15.65 -16.20
N GLY A 113 1.63 14.46 -16.49
CA GLY A 113 3.04 14.29 -16.89
C GLY A 113 4.08 14.61 -15.81
N LEU A 114 3.66 14.75 -14.54
CA LEU A 114 4.53 15.04 -13.40
C LEU A 114 5.30 13.82 -12.91
N ILE A 115 4.78 12.61 -13.16
CA ILE A 115 5.60 11.40 -13.08
C ILE A 115 6.44 11.38 -14.35
N LYS A 116 7.70 11.81 -14.21
CA LYS A 116 8.73 11.61 -15.23
C LYS A 116 8.73 10.12 -15.56
N LYS A 117 8.19 9.75 -16.73
CA LYS A 117 8.28 8.37 -17.22
C LYS A 117 9.74 7.97 -17.13
N LEU A 118 10.03 6.79 -16.54
CA LEU A 118 11.35 6.21 -16.73
C LEU A 118 11.51 6.01 -18.23
N ASP A 119 12.38 6.81 -18.82
CA ASP A 119 12.74 6.78 -20.21
C ASP A 119 13.60 5.52 -20.43
N PRO A 120 13.10 4.49 -21.14
CA PRO A 120 13.83 3.23 -21.32
C PRO A 120 15.15 3.43 -22.10
N ASP A 121 15.31 4.55 -22.80
CA ASP A 121 16.54 4.87 -23.53
C ASP A 121 17.65 5.45 -22.64
N LYS A 122 17.31 6.17 -21.55
CA LYS A 122 18.32 6.63 -20.58
C LYS A 122 18.87 5.51 -19.70
N ALA A 123 18.05 4.51 -19.39
CA ALA A 123 18.47 3.32 -18.65
C ALA A 123 19.50 2.48 -19.42
N LYS A 124 19.41 2.44 -20.76
CA LYS A 124 20.41 1.76 -21.62
C LYS A 124 21.75 2.51 -21.71
N ILE A 125 21.71 3.85 -21.79
CA ILE A 125 22.91 4.68 -21.92
C ILE A 125 23.77 4.65 -20.64
N GLU A 126 23.13 4.66 -19.46
CA GLU A 126 23.85 4.62 -18.18
C GLU A 126 24.49 3.24 -17.87
N GLN A 127 23.93 2.15 -18.42
CA GLN A 127 24.54 0.82 -18.35
C GLN A 127 25.70 0.63 -19.34
N THR A 128 25.72 1.35 -20.46
CA THR A 128 26.80 1.24 -21.46
C THR A 128 28.00 2.14 -21.12
N THR A 129 27.81 3.17 -20.29
CA THR A 129 28.89 4.11 -19.87
C THR A 129 29.64 3.63 -18.61
N LYS A 130 29.18 2.53 -17.98
CA LYS A 130 29.85 1.90 -16.81
C LYS A 130 30.69 0.67 -17.19
N HIS A 131 31.16 0.60 -18.43
CA HIS A 131 32.20 -0.34 -18.87
C HIS A 131 33.46 0.41 -19.28
#